data_AF-A0A0C3NZP3-F1
#
_entry.id   AF-A0A0C3NZP3-F1
#
_cell.length_a   1.000
_cell.length_b   1.000
_cell.length_c   1.000
_cell.angle_alpha   90.00
_cell.angle_beta   90.00
_cell.angle_gamma   90.00
#
_symmetry.space_group_name_H-M   'P 1'
#
loop_
_entity.id
_entity.type
_entity.pdbx_description
1 polymer ?
#
loop_
_entity_poly.entity_id
_entity_poly.type
_entity_poly.pdbx_seq_one_letter_code
_entity_poly.pdbx_strand_id
1 'polypeptide(L)'
;LAIDADNKPVNLPGPEAIIQLCRDAARARFSATNSNSNYLRGVPLTYESHGATAYVWVKYGPTITMGEALTQHFVAQAINGKANAAVRVPSVYLAFRSRCYGYIVMEYIDGSTCDDSDAKLVAAAVQSLIAIQGPTAAPGPVGGGPIVHRFFADWESSVTYDSVQLLEEHVNRASVPLCLALSLLHLRWIPDDDS
;
A
#
# COMPACT_ATOMS: atom_id res chain seq x y z
N LEU A 1 -2.46 17.23 0.51
CA LEU A 1 -3.34 16.82 -0.60
C LEU A 1 -4.39 15.86 -0.06
N ALA A 2 -5.64 16.02 -0.48
CA ALA A 2 -6.72 15.05 -0.32
C ALA A 2 -7.14 14.59 -1.73
N ILE A 3 -7.71 13.40 -1.85
CA ILE A 3 -8.32 12.94 -3.10
C ILE A 3 -9.82 13.18 -2.98
N ASP A 4 -10.42 13.79 -3.99
CA ASP A 4 -11.87 13.86 -4.17
C ASP A 4 -12.18 13.65 -5.65
N ALA A 5 -12.56 12.42 -6.01
CA ALA A 5 -12.69 12.01 -7.40
C ALA A 5 -14.09 12.27 -7.95
N ASP A 6 -14.16 12.76 -9.18
CA ASP A 6 -15.44 13.09 -9.85
C ASP A 6 -16.33 11.87 -10.09
N ASN A 7 -15.74 10.67 -10.16
CA ASN A 7 -16.47 9.41 -10.38
C ASN A 7 -16.97 8.74 -9.09
N LYS A 8 -16.93 9.45 -7.95
CA LYS A 8 -17.45 8.91 -6.68
C LYS A 8 -18.96 8.63 -6.74
N PRO A 9 -19.47 7.61 -6.02
CA PRO A 9 -20.90 7.38 -5.92
C PRO A 9 -21.65 8.62 -5.40
N VAL A 10 -22.79 8.95 -6.00
CA VAL A 10 -23.59 10.15 -5.66
C VAL A 10 -24.04 10.17 -4.19
N ASN A 11 -24.25 8.99 -3.62
CA ASN A 11 -24.66 8.78 -2.24
C ASN A 11 -23.50 8.59 -1.27
N LEU A 12 -22.25 8.82 -1.71
CA LEU A 12 -21.09 8.65 -0.84
C LEU A 12 -21.16 9.65 0.33
N PRO A 13 -21.12 9.19 1.60
CA PRO A 13 -21.17 10.09 2.75
C PRO A 13 -19.95 11.02 2.79
N GLY A 14 -20.13 12.20 3.39
CA GLY A 14 -19.02 13.12 3.64
C GLY A 14 -18.03 12.59 4.70
N PRO A 15 -16.83 13.20 4.82
CA PRO A 15 -15.78 12.73 5.72
C PRO A 15 -16.22 12.51 7.17
N GLU A 16 -17.00 13.42 7.77
CA GLU A 16 -17.47 13.28 9.16
C GLU A 16 -18.39 12.07 9.36
N ALA A 17 -19.29 11.81 8.40
CA ALA A 17 -20.16 10.65 8.43
C ALA A 17 -19.35 9.34 8.27
N ILE A 18 -18.37 9.32 7.37
CA ILE A 18 -17.46 8.18 7.19
C ILE A 18 -16.67 7.89 8.48
N ILE A 19 -16.12 8.93 9.11
CA ILE A 19 -15.41 8.79 10.38
C ILE A 19 -16.32 8.15 11.44
N GLN A 20 -17.56 8.61 11.54
CA GLN A 20 -18.51 8.09 12.53
C GLN A 20 -18.87 6.62 12.25
N LEU A 21 -19.15 6.28 11.00
CA LEU A 21 -19.41 4.88 10.58
C LEU A 21 -18.24 3.95 10.92
N CYS A 22 -17.00 4.36 10.65
CA CYS A 22 -15.81 3.60 11.01
C CYS A 22 -15.64 3.41 12.53
N ARG A 23 -15.98 4.43 13.34
CA ARG A 23 -15.94 4.32 14.81
C ARG A 23 -16.99 3.35 15.33
N ASP A 24 -18.21 3.43 14.80
CA ASP A 24 -19.31 2.57 15.24
C ASP A 24 -19.07 1.10 14.85
N ALA A 25 -18.51 0.86 13.66
CA ALA A 25 -18.07 -0.48 13.26
C ALA A 25 -16.95 -1.02 14.16
N ALA A 26 -15.97 -0.18 14.54
CA ALA A 26 -14.91 -0.58 15.47
C ALA A 26 -15.46 -0.93 16.86
N ARG A 27 -16.41 -0.13 17.38
CA ARG A 27 -17.08 -0.39 18.67
C ARG A 27 -17.87 -1.70 18.63
N ALA A 28 -18.70 -1.88 17.59
CA ALA A 28 -19.51 -3.09 17.43
C ALA A 28 -18.63 -4.36 17.39
N ARG A 29 -17.48 -4.31 16.70
CA ARG A 29 -16.57 -5.44 16.64
C ARG A 29 -15.86 -5.70 17.97
N PHE A 30 -15.41 -4.66 18.65
CA PHE A 30 -14.82 -4.78 19.99
C PHE A 30 -15.79 -5.46 20.97
N SER A 31 -17.08 -5.09 20.93
CA SER A 31 -18.13 -5.72 21.73
C SER A 31 -18.38 -7.19 21.35
N ALA A 32 -18.16 -7.58 20.09
CA ALA A 32 -18.46 -8.92 19.60
C ALA A 32 -17.33 -9.94 19.83
N THR A 33 -16.06 -9.53 19.76
CA THR A 33 -14.95 -10.50 19.64
C THR A 33 -14.23 -10.83 20.94
N ASN A 34 -14.57 -10.20 22.08
CA ASN A 34 -13.90 -10.37 23.38
C ASN A 34 -12.36 -10.40 23.31
N SER A 35 -11.79 -9.82 22.25
CA SER A 35 -10.38 -9.93 21.87
C SER A 35 -9.82 -8.55 21.66
N ASN A 36 -8.62 -8.32 22.19
CA ASN A 36 -7.92 -7.04 22.12
C ASN A 36 -7.41 -6.71 20.69
N SER A 37 -7.68 -7.56 19.70
CA SER A 37 -7.29 -7.33 18.31
C SER A 37 -8.30 -6.42 17.61
N ASN A 38 -8.16 -5.12 17.84
CA ASN A 38 -8.99 -4.06 17.25
C ASN A 38 -8.64 -3.72 15.79
N TYR A 39 -7.88 -4.58 15.10
CA TYR A 39 -7.41 -4.28 13.75
C TYR A 39 -8.50 -4.56 12.71
N LEU A 40 -9.44 -3.63 12.56
CA LEU A 40 -10.24 -3.53 11.35
C LEU A 40 -9.34 -3.03 10.21
N ARG A 41 -9.13 -3.88 9.20
CA ARG A 41 -8.41 -3.49 7.96
C ARG A 41 -9.24 -2.58 7.07
N GLY A 42 -10.54 -2.45 7.37
CA GLY A 42 -11.49 -1.56 6.73
C GLY A 42 -12.92 -1.96 7.04
N VAL A 43 -13.87 -1.17 6.54
CA VAL A 43 -15.31 -1.35 6.73
C VAL A 43 -16.02 -1.13 5.39
N PRO A 44 -16.94 -2.02 4.97
CA PRO A 44 -17.79 -1.77 3.82
C PRO A 44 -18.90 -0.78 4.18
N LEU A 45 -19.19 0.15 3.28
CA LEU A 45 -20.43 0.94 3.32
C LEU A 45 -21.48 0.20 2.50
N THR A 46 -22.68 0.05 3.06
CA THR A 46 -23.76 -0.74 2.48
C THR A 46 -24.98 0.11 2.18
N TYR A 47 -25.73 -0.29 1.16
CA TYR A 47 -27.07 0.23 0.94
C TYR A 47 -28.05 -0.49 1.86
N GLU A 48 -28.58 0.20 2.87
CA GLU A 48 -29.64 -0.37 3.71
C GLU A 48 -30.88 -0.72 2.89
N SER A 49 -31.20 0.09 1.87
CA SER A 49 -32.33 -0.10 0.96
C SER A 49 -32.20 -1.31 0.01
N HIS A 50 -31.02 -1.91 -0.10
CA HIS A 50 -30.74 -3.03 -1.01
C HIS A 50 -30.24 -4.26 -0.26
N GLY A 51 -30.77 -4.54 0.93
CA GLY A 51 -30.40 -5.74 1.68
C GLY A 51 -28.94 -5.76 2.14
N ALA A 52 -28.38 -4.59 2.45
CA ALA A 52 -27.00 -4.40 2.91
C ALA A 52 -25.91 -4.79 1.90
N THR A 53 -26.16 -4.64 0.58
CA THR A 53 -25.10 -4.76 -0.43
C THR A 53 -24.03 -3.69 -0.25
N ALA A 54 -22.77 -4.12 -0.14
CA ALA A 54 -21.62 -3.23 -0.06
C ALA A 54 -21.35 -2.56 -1.40
N TYR A 55 -21.09 -1.25 -1.39
CA TYR A 55 -20.81 -0.47 -2.60
C TYR A 55 -19.50 0.30 -2.54
N VAL A 56 -18.98 0.51 -1.32
CA VAL A 56 -17.70 1.19 -1.07
C VAL A 56 -16.97 0.46 0.04
N TRP A 57 -15.64 0.40 -0.07
CA TRP A 57 -14.76 -0.04 1.00
C TRP A 57 -14.04 1.17 1.60
N VAL A 58 -13.99 1.25 2.94
CA VAL A 58 -13.20 2.26 3.64
C VAL A 58 -12.04 1.58 4.35
N LYS A 59 -10.82 1.76 3.82
CA LYS A 59 -9.59 1.43 4.54
C LYS A 59 -9.25 2.59 5.46
N TYR A 60 -9.04 2.34 6.74
CA TYR A 60 -8.71 3.39 7.69
C TYR A 60 -7.82 2.87 8.82
N GLY A 61 -7.04 3.75 9.41
CA GLY A 61 -6.14 3.38 10.49
C GLY A 61 -5.03 4.40 10.74
N PRO A 62 -4.27 4.23 11.83
CA PRO A 62 -3.17 5.13 12.17
C PRO A 62 -1.97 5.02 11.22
N THR A 63 -1.85 3.90 10.50
CA THR A 63 -0.77 3.63 9.55
C THR A 63 -1.13 3.98 8.10
N ILE A 64 -2.36 4.42 7.84
CA ILE A 64 -2.82 4.76 6.49
C ILE A 64 -2.31 6.16 6.12
N THR A 65 -1.59 6.25 5.01
CA THR A 65 -0.96 7.49 4.55
C THR A 65 -1.64 8.05 3.31
N MET A 66 -1.47 9.36 3.07
CA MET A 66 -1.92 9.96 1.82
C MET A 66 -1.09 9.48 0.63
N GLY A 67 0.19 9.14 0.84
CA GLY A 67 1.04 8.54 -0.19
C GLY A 67 0.50 7.18 -0.66
N GLU A 68 -0.01 6.36 0.26
CA GLU A 68 -0.70 5.12 -0.10
C GLU A 68 -1.94 5.40 -0.96
N ALA A 69 -2.78 6.36 -0.55
CA ALA A 69 -3.99 6.73 -1.28
C ALA A 69 -3.68 7.23 -2.70
N LEU A 70 -2.70 8.11 -2.83
CA LEU A 70 -2.26 8.66 -4.12
C LEU A 70 -1.66 7.57 -5.01
N THR A 71 -0.90 6.62 -4.44
CA THR A 71 -0.33 5.51 -5.20
C THR A 71 -1.42 4.58 -5.73
N GLN A 72 -2.39 4.21 -4.88
CA GLN A 72 -3.53 3.39 -5.32
C GLN A 72 -4.36 4.10 -6.39
N HIS A 73 -4.64 5.40 -6.22
CA HIS A 73 -5.38 6.19 -7.20
C HIS A 73 -4.66 6.27 -8.56
N PHE A 74 -3.35 6.52 -8.54
CA PHE A 74 -2.52 6.55 -9.75
C PHE A 74 -2.52 5.20 -10.48
N VAL A 75 -2.33 4.11 -9.74
CA VAL A 75 -2.35 2.75 -10.32
C VAL A 75 -3.73 2.42 -10.90
N ALA A 76 -4.82 2.80 -10.23
CA ALA A 76 -6.17 2.62 -10.76
C ALA A 76 -6.39 3.36 -12.08
N GLN A 77 -5.94 4.63 -12.17
CA GLN A 77 -6.01 5.40 -13.42
C GLN A 77 -5.16 4.78 -14.54
N ALA A 78 -3.97 4.27 -14.22
CA ALA A 78 -3.05 3.67 -15.18
C ALA A 78 -3.53 2.31 -15.74
N ILE A 79 -4.33 1.56 -14.97
CA ILE A 79 -4.80 0.22 -15.35
C ILE A 79 -6.22 0.24 -15.90
N ASN A 80 -7.18 0.84 -15.19
CA ASN A 80 -8.60 0.62 -15.46
C ASN A 80 -9.07 1.18 -16.81
N GLY A 81 -8.34 2.12 -17.41
CA GLY A 81 -8.63 2.63 -18.76
C GLY A 81 -8.19 1.72 -19.91
N LYS A 82 -7.48 0.61 -19.64
CA LYS A 82 -6.97 -0.29 -20.68
C LYS A 82 -8.02 -1.34 -21.04
N ALA A 83 -8.35 -1.45 -22.33
CA ALA A 83 -9.35 -2.40 -22.84
C ALA A 83 -9.06 -3.87 -22.51
N ASN A 84 -7.78 -4.25 -22.38
CA ASN A 84 -7.32 -5.61 -22.08
C ASN A 84 -6.52 -5.68 -20.77
N ALA A 85 -6.93 -4.92 -19.75
CA ALA A 85 -6.27 -4.97 -18.45
C ALA A 85 -6.33 -6.39 -17.87
N ALA A 86 -5.17 -6.97 -17.49
CA ALA A 86 -5.13 -8.29 -16.86
C ALA A 86 -5.65 -8.29 -15.42
N VAL A 87 -5.85 -7.11 -14.83
CA VAL A 87 -6.35 -6.90 -13.47
C VAL A 87 -7.18 -5.64 -13.43
N ARG A 88 -8.18 -5.61 -12.54
CA ARG A 88 -8.92 -4.41 -12.17
C ARG A 88 -8.43 -3.92 -10.81
N VAL A 89 -8.20 -2.62 -10.70
CA VAL A 89 -7.74 -2.00 -9.45
C VAL A 89 -8.89 -1.17 -8.86
N PRO A 90 -9.17 -1.23 -7.55
CA PRO A 90 -10.22 -0.41 -6.94
C PRO A 90 -9.99 1.08 -7.22
N SER A 91 -11.02 1.76 -7.73
CA SER A 91 -10.97 3.22 -7.87
C SER A 91 -10.99 3.90 -6.50
N VAL A 92 -10.06 4.81 -6.23
CA VAL A 92 -10.07 5.64 -5.01
C VAL A 92 -10.97 6.85 -5.24
N TYR A 93 -12.05 6.94 -4.48
CA TYR A 93 -13.06 8.00 -4.57
C TYR A 93 -12.74 9.21 -3.70
N LEU A 94 -12.30 8.94 -2.47
CA LEU A 94 -12.05 9.98 -1.48
C LEU A 94 -10.91 9.53 -0.56
N ALA A 95 -9.97 10.43 -0.26
CA ALA A 95 -8.92 10.15 0.72
C ALA A 95 -8.60 11.38 1.55
N PHE A 96 -8.56 11.21 2.87
CA PHE A 96 -8.35 12.29 3.83
C PHE A 96 -7.72 11.80 5.12
N ARG A 97 -7.28 12.74 5.95
CA ARG A 97 -6.79 12.48 7.31
C ARG A 97 -7.71 13.15 8.33
N SER A 98 -7.91 12.50 9.47
CA SER A 98 -8.56 13.08 10.63
C SER A 98 -7.83 12.62 11.89
N ARG A 99 -7.37 13.59 12.69
CA ARG A 99 -6.49 13.34 13.85
C ARG A 99 -5.29 12.46 13.45
N CYS A 100 -5.09 11.34 14.13
CA CYS A 100 -4.03 10.38 13.86
C CYS A 100 -4.40 9.29 12.84
N TYR A 101 -5.55 9.37 12.17
CA TYR A 101 -6.03 8.34 11.23
C TYR A 101 -6.02 8.85 9.78
N GLY A 102 -5.61 7.97 8.86
CA GLY A 102 -5.87 8.12 7.44
C GLY A 102 -7.10 7.31 7.01
N TYR A 103 -7.77 7.77 5.96
CA TYR A 103 -8.96 7.17 5.37
C TYR A 103 -8.79 7.11 3.85
N ILE A 104 -8.98 5.92 3.27
CA ILE A 104 -9.04 5.68 1.83
C ILE A 104 -10.40 5.06 1.55
N VAL A 105 -11.24 5.80 0.86
CA VAL A 105 -12.59 5.43 0.46
C VAL A 105 -12.50 5.03 -1.01
N MET A 106 -12.78 3.77 -1.28
CA MET A 106 -12.53 3.16 -2.58
C MET A 106 -13.66 2.25 -3.01
N GLU A 107 -13.64 1.89 -4.28
CA GLU A 107 -14.51 0.88 -4.86
C GLU A 107 -14.50 -0.42 -4.03
N TYR A 108 -15.69 -0.93 -3.74
CA TYR A 108 -15.83 -2.29 -3.25
C TYR A 108 -15.78 -3.25 -4.45
N ILE A 109 -14.75 -4.10 -4.50
CA ILE A 109 -14.70 -5.19 -5.49
C ILE A 109 -15.28 -6.44 -4.83
N ASP A 110 -16.41 -6.88 -5.34
CA ASP A 110 -16.98 -8.17 -4.97
C ASP A 110 -16.22 -9.29 -5.69
N GLY A 111 -15.69 -10.23 -4.93
CA GLY A 111 -14.84 -11.29 -5.45
C GLY A 111 -14.27 -12.19 -4.38
N SER A 112 -13.83 -13.38 -4.77
CA SER A 112 -13.14 -14.32 -3.91
C SER A 112 -11.65 -13.99 -3.80
N THR A 113 -11.04 -14.34 -2.66
CA THR A 113 -9.59 -14.37 -2.53
C THR A 113 -9.02 -15.40 -3.50
N CYS A 114 -7.88 -15.09 -4.11
CA CYS A 114 -7.18 -16.03 -4.98
C CYS A 114 -6.64 -17.23 -4.20
N ASP A 115 -6.54 -18.38 -4.86
CA ASP A 115 -5.84 -19.55 -4.36
C ASP A 115 -4.72 -20.01 -5.31
N ASP A 116 -4.10 -21.14 -5.02
CA ASP A 116 -2.98 -21.67 -5.82
C ASP A 116 -3.35 -21.94 -7.29
N SER A 117 -4.64 -22.17 -7.58
CA SER A 117 -5.11 -22.38 -8.96
C SER A 117 -5.08 -21.09 -9.79
N ASP A 118 -5.08 -19.92 -9.14
CA ASP A 118 -5.05 -18.60 -9.78
C ASP A 118 -3.63 -18.11 -10.10
N ALA A 119 -2.59 -18.91 -9.83
CA ALA A 119 -1.19 -18.48 -9.96
C ALA A 119 -0.85 -17.83 -11.31
N LYS A 120 -1.43 -18.33 -12.42
CA LYS A 120 -1.24 -17.74 -13.76
C LYS A 120 -1.89 -16.36 -13.89
N LEU A 121 -3.08 -16.17 -13.31
CA LEU A 121 -3.79 -14.88 -13.29
C LEU A 121 -3.05 -13.88 -12.41
N VAL A 122 -2.60 -14.31 -11.24
CA VAL A 122 -1.78 -13.50 -10.33
C VAL A 122 -0.49 -13.06 -11.01
N ALA A 123 0.21 -13.97 -11.71
CA ALA A 123 1.41 -13.63 -12.46
C ALA A 123 1.14 -12.55 -13.53
N ALA A 124 0.05 -12.68 -14.30
CA ALA A 124 -0.34 -11.68 -15.29
C ALA A 124 -0.69 -10.32 -14.67
N ALA A 125 -1.36 -10.31 -13.51
CA ALA A 125 -1.65 -9.11 -12.75
C ALA A 125 -0.37 -8.43 -12.25
N VAL A 126 0.58 -9.19 -11.68
CA VAL A 126 1.87 -8.68 -11.22
C VAL A 126 2.68 -8.10 -12.37
N GLN A 127 2.74 -8.77 -13.52
CA GLN A 127 3.41 -8.23 -14.72
C GLN A 127 2.78 -6.91 -15.18
N SER A 128 1.46 -6.80 -15.10
CA SER A 128 0.75 -5.55 -15.43
C SER A 128 1.10 -4.41 -14.47
N LEU A 129 1.30 -4.70 -13.19
CA LEU A 129 1.71 -3.72 -12.18
C LEU A 129 3.17 -3.29 -12.37
N ILE A 130 4.08 -4.23 -12.65
CA ILE A 130 5.50 -3.95 -12.92
C ILE A 130 5.67 -3.04 -14.14
N ALA A 131 4.82 -3.20 -15.15
CA ALA A 131 4.86 -2.38 -16.36
C ALA A 131 4.41 -0.92 -16.16
N ILE A 132 3.87 -0.56 -14.99
CA ILE A 132 3.49 0.83 -14.70
C ILE A 132 4.75 1.65 -14.41
N GLN A 133 4.96 2.68 -15.21
CA GLN A 133 5.96 3.70 -14.91
C GLN A 133 5.44 4.65 -13.84
N GLY A 134 6.24 4.87 -12.80
CA GLY A 134 5.92 5.87 -11.78
C GLY A 134 5.86 7.28 -12.37
N PRO A 135 5.15 8.22 -11.71
CA PRO A 135 5.04 9.60 -12.20
C PRO A 135 6.37 10.37 -12.14
N THR A 136 7.35 9.85 -11.40
CA THR A 136 8.69 10.42 -11.23
C THR A 136 9.73 9.30 -11.19
N ALA A 137 11.00 9.64 -11.42
CA ALA A 137 12.12 8.70 -11.24
C ALA A 137 12.49 8.44 -9.76
N ALA A 138 11.99 9.28 -8.85
CA ALA A 138 12.18 9.12 -7.41
C ALA A 138 11.41 7.89 -6.89
N PRO A 139 12.05 6.96 -6.16
CA PRO A 139 11.36 5.84 -5.55
C PRO A 139 10.58 6.29 -4.31
N GLY A 140 9.41 5.70 -4.11
CA GLY A 140 8.53 6.03 -2.99
C GLY A 140 7.08 6.16 -3.41
N PRO A 141 6.21 6.62 -2.50
CA PRO A 141 4.80 6.81 -2.80
C PRO A 141 4.59 7.95 -3.80
N VAL A 142 3.50 7.87 -4.56
CA VAL A 142 3.02 8.98 -5.37
C VAL A 142 2.71 10.18 -4.47
N GLY A 143 3.15 11.37 -4.89
CA GLY A 143 3.12 12.59 -4.07
C GLY A 143 4.39 12.82 -3.24
N GLY A 144 5.36 11.89 -3.32
CA GLY A 144 6.63 11.98 -2.62
C GLY A 144 6.54 11.64 -1.14
N GLY A 145 7.66 11.77 -0.45
CA GLY A 145 7.84 11.37 0.93
C GLY A 145 8.63 10.06 1.07
N PRO A 146 8.89 9.62 2.31
CA PRO A 146 9.76 8.49 2.54
C PRO A 146 9.14 7.17 2.05
N ILE A 147 10.00 6.20 1.76
CA ILE A 147 9.57 4.86 1.40
C ILE A 147 9.06 4.16 2.65
N VAL A 148 7.81 3.68 2.62
CA VAL A 148 7.23 2.86 3.70
C VAL A 148 7.36 1.38 3.32
N HIS A 149 8.27 0.67 3.97
CA HIS A 149 8.51 -0.76 3.77
C HIS A 149 9.15 -1.38 5.02
N ARG A 150 8.84 -2.64 5.32
CA ARG A 150 9.42 -3.41 6.45
C ARG A 150 10.93 -3.61 6.38
N PHE A 151 11.54 -3.23 5.26
CA PHE A 151 12.99 -3.19 5.09
C PHE A 151 13.64 -2.15 6.02
N PHE A 152 12.94 -1.05 6.33
CA PHE A 152 13.45 -0.01 7.22
C PHE A 152 13.07 -0.29 8.69
N ALA A 153 13.93 0.12 9.64
CA ALA A 153 13.78 -0.17 11.06
C ALA A 153 12.41 0.24 11.64
N ASP A 154 11.94 1.44 11.28
CA ASP A 154 10.64 1.98 11.70
C ASP A 154 9.54 1.81 10.64
N TRP A 155 9.76 0.87 9.70
CA TRP A 155 8.94 0.62 8.51
C TRP A 155 8.86 1.79 7.53
N GLU A 156 9.63 2.85 7.77
CA GLU A 156 9.71 4.05 6.96
C GLU A 156 11.19 4.44 6.84
N SER A 157 11.60 4.88 5.65
CA SER A 157 12.95 5.38 5.45
C SER A 157 13.15 6.70 6.20
N SER A 158 14.33 6.91 6.79
CA SER A 158 14.66 8.18 7.44
C SER A 158 14.91 9.32 6.45
N VAL A 159 15.05 9.00 5.15
CA VAL A 159 15.32 9.95 4.08
C VAL A 159 14.43 9.68 2.87
N THR A 160 14.25 10.70 2.04
CA THR A 160 13.71 10.55 0.68
C THR A 160 14.85 10.33 -0.31
N TYR A 161 14.54 9.71 -1.44
CA TYR A 161 15.50 9.48 -2.51
C TYR A 161 15.00 10.16 -3.77
N ASP A 162 15.88 10.92 -4.43
CA ASP A 162 15.53 11.59 -5.68
C ASP A 162 15.67 10.67 -6.90
N SER A 163 16.33 9.51 -6.73
CA SER A 163 16.52 8.51 -7.78
C SER A 163 16.63 7.10 -7.23
N VAL A 164 16.35 6.11 -8.08
CA VAL A 164 16.57 4.70 -7.77
C VAL A 164 18.05 4.42 -7.45
N GLN A 165 18.98 5.10 -8.13
CA GLN A 165 20.42 4.93 -7.89
C GLN A 165 20.81 5.29 -6.45
N LEU A 166 20.26 6.38 -5.89
CA LEU A 166 20.55 6.76 -4.50
C LEU A 166 20.00 5.74 -3.50
N LEU A 167 18.83 5.17 -3.77
CA LEU A 167 18.28 4.08 -2.96
C LEU A 167 19.18 2.85 -3.04
N GLU A 168 19.60 2.47 -4.24
CA GLU A 168 20.48 1.32 -4.48
C GLU A 168 21.84 1.50 -3.77
N GLU A 169 22.46 2.67 -3.88
CA GLU A 169 23.69 2.99 -3.16
C GLU A 169 23.53 2.89 -1.63
N HIS A 170 22.40 3.36 -1.08
CA HIS A 170 22.12 3.23 0.35
C HIS A 170 22.00 1.76 0.76
N VAL A 171 21.17 1.00 0.05
CA VAL A 171 20.94 -0.43 0.34
C VAL A 171 22.26 -1.21 0.25
N ASN A 172 23.08 -0.90 -0.76
CA ASN A 172 24.38 -1.53 -0.92
C ASN A 172 25.33 -1.16 0.23
N ARG A 173 25.42 0.11 0.65
CA ARG A 173 26.23 0.51 1.82
C ARG A 173 25.77 -0.14 3.12
N ALA A 174 24.46 -0.30 3.31
CA ALA A 174 23.90 -1.01 4.46
C ALA A 174 24.15 -2.53 4.41
N SER A 175 24.32 -3.10 3.21
CA SER A 175 24.66 -4.52 2.98
C SER A 175 26.17 -4.80 3.00
N VAL A 176 27.01 -3.76 2.88
CA VAL A 176 28.46 -3.83 2.88
C VAL A 176 29.10 -4.27 4.23
N PRO A 177 28.46 -4.24 5.42
CA PRO A 177 29.07 -4.87 6.60
C PRO A 177 29.11 -6.40 6.52
N LEU A 178 28.27 -7.04 5.69
CA LEU A 178 28.26 -8.51 5.54
C LEU A 178 29.14 -8.98 4.38
N CYS A 179 29.22 -8.22 3.29
CA CYS A 179 30.03 -8.61 2.13
C CYS A 179 31.54 -8.30 2.33
N LEU A 180 31.90 -7.17 2.97
CA LEU A 180 33.31 -6.90 3.31
C LEU A 180 33.84 -7.78 4.45
N ALA A 181 32.99 -8.27 5.36
CA ALA A 181 33.41 -9.21 6.40
C ALA A 181 33.84 -10.57 5.81
N LEU A 182 33.24 -11.01 4.69
CA LEU A 182 33.62 -12.25 4.00
C LEU A 182 34.82 -12.09 3.07
N SER A 183 35.03 -10.90 2.49
CA SER A 183 36.22 -10.61 1.66
C SER A 183 37.48 -10.31 2.49
N LEU A 184 37.35 -9.79 3.71
CA LEU A 184 38.49 -9.53 4.62
C LEU A 184 38.93 -10.78 5.41
N LEU A 185 38.12 -11.84 5.45
CA LEU A 185 38.49 -13.14 6.05
C LEU A 185 39.19 -14.10 5.06
N HIS A 186 39.21 -13.79 3.75
CA HIS A 186 39.91 -14.61 2.73
C HIS A 186 41.28 -14.06 2.30
N LEU A 187 41.73 -12.92 2.83
CA LEU A 187 43.03 -12.32 2.50
C LEU A 187 44.08 -12.42 3.62
N ARG A 188 43.88 -13.33 4.58
CA ARG A 188 44.84 -13.58 5.68
C ARG A 188 45.27 -15.04 5.73
N TRP A 189 45.78 -15.56 4.62
CA TRP A 189 46.73 -16.67 4.64
C TRP A 189 47.64 -16.61 3.40
N ILE A 190 48.65 -15.75 3.47
CA ILE A 190 49.92 -15.98 2.80
C ILE A 190 50.89 -16.31 3.95
N PRO A 191 51.50 -17.50 3.93
CA PRO A 191 52.91 -17.61 4.21
C PRO A 191 53.62 -17.99 2.91
N ASP A 192 54.45 -17.06 2.46
CA ASP A 192 55.57 -17.31 1.57
C ASP A 192 56.66 -18.10 2.29
N ASP A 193 57.46 -18.79 1.46
CA ASP A 193 58.80 -19.32 1.69
C ASP A 193 58.94 -20.58 2.60
N ASP A 194 59.80 -21.56 2.31
CA ASP A 194 61.00 -21.57 1.48
C ASP A 194 61.44 -23.02 1.17
N SER A 195 62.20 -23.19 0.08
CA SER A 195 63.12 -24.30 -0.32
C SER A 195 62.57 -25.65 -0.81
#